data_AF-A0A067LVE8-F1
#
_entry.id   AF-A0A067LVE8-F1
#
_cell.length_a   1.000
_cell.length_b   1.000
_cell.length_c   1.000
_cell.angle_alpha   90.00
_cell.angle_beta   90.00
_cell.angle_gamma   90.00
#
_symmetry.space_group_name_H-M   'P 1'
#
loop_
_entity.id
_entity.type
_entity.pdbx_description
1 polymer ?
#
loop_
_entity_poly.entity_id
_entity_poly.type
_entity_poly.pdbx_seq_one_letter_code
_entity_poly.pdbx_strand_id
1 'polypeptide(L)'
;MESLPPPFRAKLEELKHTFDPTLGESIADALGGPMGQVINNPQGGQTADFLRGHLVSYDHTGRFPISAVYGPIYHCWQMLGGIGGGLGRPLCDQQDLPDGGRCAIFEGGHIHKYGGKAELFLREQCTAKHQPQAPPTPFGAPGKMPYHFHLYWQSLCGRRDPASGKIIAEIICGAMNAPSENPQGGLTQSFLRGALVSLDSRPGAPNSAPIVLYGPVFSLWERIGGVGSGLGRPLTDEQDSGDSGVCVQFEGGHVHKYGDLVKFFPPDQCRAAFKPRPPLQTWTKMPVNFQQKWSWLALQNDPSGESIVECLKGPGDLHTYKRGGIYFSFFRGRLSTIDPNPNSSIPPVVVYGLIHSVWEREGGADGKFGRPLTDEQDLPDGGRCSIFEGGHIHKYQDQAQQFPEDQCPHRAPYIPPQPSSPPQFQPPMMQYQPSPYPTPYGHIQQQPYPHPSPQIQPMPQTQLPHPGGPPRGGCAKVIFYLTGINVERDECVCCKVDIRYH
;
A
#
# COMPACT_ATOMS: atom_id res chain seq x y z
N MET A 1 37.35 -17.50 11.51
CA MET A 1 37.80 -16.34 12.33
C MET A 1 38.72 -15.40 11.56
N GLU A 2 39.63 -15.90 10.71
CA GLU A 2 40.55 -15.05 9.92
C GLU A 2 39.86 -14.20 8.84
N SER A 3 38.62 -14.52 8.44
CA SER A 3 37.85 -13.76 7.44
C SER A 3 37.17 -12.48 7.96
N LEU A 4 37.09 -12.27 9.28
CA LEU A 4 36.43 -11.08 9.85
C LEU A 4 37.44 -9.94 10.07
N PRO A 5 37.08 -8.67 9.75
CA PRO A 5 37.85 -7.50 10.11
C PRO A 5 38.10 -7.40 11.61
N PRO A 6 39.20 -6.75 12.07
CA PRO A 6 39.55 -6.64 13.49
C PRO A 6 38.41 -6.21 14.42
N PRO A 7 37.59 -5.17 14.11
CA PRO A 7 36.54 -4.76 15.04
C PRO A 7 35.41 -5.81 15.18
N PHE A 8 35.04 -6.49 14.10
CA PHE A 8 34.05 -7.58 14.15
C PHE A 8 34.59 -8.81 14.88
N ARG A 9 35.89 -9.10 14.72
CA ARG A 9 36.56 -10.19 15.44
C ARG A 9 36.59 -9.91 16.94
N ALA A 10 36.97 -8.69 17.33
CA ALA A 10 36.96 -8.27 18.73
C ALA A 10 35.56 -8.38 19.35
N LYS A 11 34.52 -7.94 18.61
CA LYS A 11 33.13 -8.10 19.06
C LYS A 11 32.74 -9.57 19.20
N LEU A 12 33.10 -10.43 18.26
CA LEU A 12 32.79 -11.85 18.35
C LEU A 12 33.47 -12.51 19.56
N GLU A 13 34.71 -12.15 19.89
CA GLU A 13 35.39 -12.64 21.11
C GLU A 13 34.68 -12.20 22.39
N GLU A 14 34.22 -10.94 22.47
CA GLU A 14 33.40 -10.46 23.59
C GLU A 14 32.11 -11.30 23.74
N LEU A 15 31.45 -11.60 22.61
CA LEU A 15 30.17 -12.33 22.59
C LEU A 15 30.30 -13.82 22.94
N LYS A 16 31.50 -14.42 22.89
CA LYS A 16 31.74 -15.78 23.42
C LYS A 16 31.63 -15.84 24.94
N HIS A 17 31.88 -14.71 25.61
CA HIS A 17 31.81 -14.59 27.06
C HIS A 17 30.53 -13.90 27.53
N THR A 18 29.67 -13.47 26.60
CA THR A 18 28.37 -12.85 26.88
C THR A 18 27.27 -13.88 26.69
N PHE A 19 26.45 -14.09 27.73
CA PHE A 19 25.43 -15.15 27.76
C PHE A 19 24.04 -14.58 27.50
N ASP A 20 23.22 -15.26 26.69
CA ASP A 20 21.78 -14.97 26.60
C ASP A 20 21.01 -15.97 27.48
N PRO A 21 20.47 -15.52 28.63
CA PRO A 21 19.77 -16.41 29.57
C PRO A 21 18.48 -17.01 28.99
N THR A 22 17.92 -16.41 27.94
CA THR A 22 16.68 -16.88 27.29
C THR A 22 16.94 -17.95 26.23
N LEU A 23 18.20 -18.18 25.85
CA LEU A 23 18.62 -19.26 24.96
C LEU A 23 19.46 -20.31 25.68
N GLY A 24 20.09 -19.96 26.81
CA GLY A 24 20.93 -20.89 27.56
C GLY A 24 22.31 -21.12 26.93
N GLU A 25 22.75 -20.23 26.04
CA GLU A 25 24.03 -20.32 25.32
C GLU A 25 24.71 -18.94 25.23
N SER A 26 25.99 -18.92 24.82
CA SER A 26 26.67 -17.65 24.53
C SER A 26 26.06 -16.98 23.29
N ILE A 27 26.18 -15.66 23.19
CA ILE A 27 25.67 -14.93 22.02
C ILE A 27 26.43 -15.35 20.75
N ALA A 28 27.73 -15.65 20.86
CA ALA A 28 28.51 -16.17 19.73
C ALA A 28 27.98 -17.52 19.24
N ASP A 29 27.61 -18.43 20.14
CA ASP A 29 26.98 -19.70 19.77
C ASP A 29 25.61 -19.45 19.13
N ALA A 30 24.80 -18.54 19.68
CA ALA A 30 23.50 -18.18 19.14
C ALA A 30 23.58 -17.62 17.71
N LEU A 31 24.59 -16.81 17.40
CA LEU A 31 24.89 -16.33 16.04
C LEU A 31 25.27 -17.48 15.08
N GLY A 32 26.01 -18.47 15.59
CA GLY A 32 26.54 -19.59 14.82
C GLY A 32 27.83 -19.23 14.08
N GLY A 33 28.16 -19.99 13.03
CA GLY A 33 29.36 -19.76 12.23
C GLY A 33 29.23 -18.54 11.31
N PRO A 34 30.33 -17.79 11.04
CA PRO A 34 30.32 -16.68 10.09
C PRO A 34 30.08 -17.18 8.66
N MET A 35 29.31 -16.40 7.89
CA MET A 35 28.92 -16.67 6.52
C MET A 35 29.57 -15.61 5.62
N GLY A 36 30.52 -16.02 4.78
CA GLY A 36 31.10 -15.13 3.77
C GLY A 36 31.94 -13.97 4.33
N GLN A 37 32.01 -12.89 3.54
CA GLN A 37 32.76 -11.67 3.86
C GLN A 37 31.84 -10.58 4.43
N VAL A 38 32.44 -9.58 5.07
CA VAL A 38 31.73 -8.41 5.58
C VAL A 38 31.28 -7.51 4.44
N ILE A 39 29.99 -7.18 4.43
CA ILE A 39 29.34 -6.38 3.40
C ILE A 39 29.27 -4.92 3.84
N ASN A 40 29.63 -3.99 2.96
CA ASN A 40 29.40 -2.56 3.21
C ASN A 40 27.92 -2.24 3.00
N ASN A 41 27.29 -1.70 4.03
CA ASN A 41 25.87 -1.38 3.98
C ASN A 41 25.67 -0.11 3.15
N PRO A 42 24.71 -0.08 2.22
CA PRO A 42 24.39 1.14 1.47
C PRO A 42 24.04 2.36 2.35
N GLN A 43 23.55 2.14 3.57
CA GLN A 43 23.20 3.17 4.56
C GLN A 43 24.41 3.67 5.38
N GLY A 44 25.61 3.13 5.11
CA GLY A 44 26.80 3.29 5.94
C GLY A 44 26.95 2.17 6.97
N GLY A 45 28.19 1.95 7.42
CA GLY A 45 28.53 0.82 8.28
C GLY A 45 28.69 -0.48 7.48
N GLN A 46 28.76 -1.59 8.20
CA GLN A 46 29.08 -2.90 7.63
C GLN A 46 28.29 -4.00 8.33
N THR A 47 27.99 -5.08 7.62
CA THR A 47 27.32 -6.27 8.15
C THR A 47 28.20 -7.48 7.96
N ALA A 48 28.42 -8.24 9.04
CA ALA A 48 28.99 -9.57 8.97
C ALA A 48 27.86 -10.59 9.17
N ASP A 49 27.67 -11.45 8.18
CA ASP A 49 26.63 -12.47 8.21
C ASP A 49 27.10 -13.69 9.02
N PHE A 50 26.17 -14.28 9.76
CA PHE A 50 26.34 -15.54 10.47
C PHE A 50 25.14 -16.44 10.19
N LEU A 51 25.29 -17.74 10.45
CA LEU A 51 24.26 -18.74 10.14
C LEU A 51 22.89 -18.40 10.74
N ARG A 52 22.85 -17.80 11.94
CA ARG A 52 21.62 -17.54 12.71
C ARG A 52 21.51 -16.10 13.21
N GLY A 53 22.26 -15.19 12.59
CA GLY A 53 22.20 -13.77 12.92
C GLY A 53 23.22 -12.91 12.19
N HIS A 54 23.30 -11.65 12.58
CA HIS A 54 24.21 -10.67 12.02
C HIS A 54 24.95 -9.91 13.12
N LEU A 55 26.20 -9.54 12.84
CA LEU A 55 26.85 -8.42 13.50
C LEU A 55 26.75 -7.22 12.57
N VAL A 56 26.26 -6.10 13.08
CA VAL A 56 26.02 -4.89 12.29
C VAL A 56 26.74 -3.72 12.93
N SER A 57 27.63 -3.07 12.19
CA SER A 57 28.12 -1.73 12.55
C SER A 57 27.18 -0.68 12.00
N TYR A 58 26.84 0.30 12.83
CA TYR A 58 25.91 1.35 12.46
C TYR A 58 26.49 2.27 11.38
N ASP A 59 27.68 2.82 11.65
CA ASP A 59 28.44 3.67 10.75
C ASP A 59 29.95 3.41 10.92
N HIS A 60 30.77 4.08 10.11
CA HIS A 60 32.23 4.00 10.21
C HIS A 60 32.82 4.96 11.26
N THR A 61 31.99 5.63 12.06
CA THR A 61 32.43 6.64 13.05
C THR A 61 32.63 6.06 14.45
N GLY A 62 32.09 4.87 14.72
CA GLY A 62 32.15 4.24 16.02
C GLY A 62 31.20 4.85 17.06
N ARG A 63 30.28 5.73 16.64
CA ARG A 63 29.26 6.34 17.50
C ARG A 63 28.37 5.31 18.19
N PHE A 64 28.07 4.22 17.50
CA PHE A 64 27.32 3.08 18.04
C PHE A 64 28.20 1.82 18.01
N PRO A 65 28.05 0.91 18.98
CA PRO A 65 28.79 -0.35 18.99
C PRO A 65 28.34 -1.25 17.83
N ILE A 66 29.23 -2.16 17.42
CA ILE A 66 28.82 -3.29 16.58
C ILE A 66 27.81 -4.10 17.38
N SER A 67 26.62 -4.27 16.81
CA SER A 67 25.47 -4.85 17.50
C SER A 67 25.15 -6.23 16.95
N ALA A 68 24.90 -7.19 17.84
CA ALA A 68 24.48 -8.54 17.50
C ALA A 68 22.95 -8.64 17.43
N VAL A 69 22.45 -9.13 16.30
CA VAL A 69 21.03 -9.45 16.10
C VAL A 69 20.93 -10.92 15.74
N TYR A 70 20.31 -11.73 16.60
CA TYR A 70 20.23 -13.19 16.49
C TYR A 70 18.90 -13.74 16.98
N GLY A 71 18.67 -15.05 16.78
CA GLY A 71 17.51 -15.76 17.29
C GLY A 71 16.18 -15.25 16.73
N PRO A 72 15.04 -15.40 17.44
CA PRO A 72 13.72 -14.99 16.94
C PRO A 72 13.63 -13.52 16.52
N ILE A 73 14.37 -12.64 17.20
CA ILE A 73 14.45 -11.21 16.85
C ILE A 73 15.08 -11.03 15.46
N TYR A 74 16.17 -11.73 15.18
CA TYR A 74 16.80 -11.70 13.86
C TYR A 74 15.86 -12.17 12.75
N HIS A 75 15.14 -13.27 12.96
CA HIS A 75 14.18 -13.77 11.97
C HIS A 75 13.05 -12.76 11.72
N CYS A 76 12.52 -12.15 12.78
CA CYS A 76 11.52 -11.07 12.67
C CYS A 76 12.08 -9.88 11.88
N TRP A 77 13.26 -9.39 12.23
CA TRP A 77 13.91 -8.28 11.53
C TRP A 77 14.17 -8.58 10.05
N GLN A 78 14.64 -9.78 9.71
CA GLN A 78 14.86 -10.21 8.33
C GLN A 78 13.56 -10.26 7.52
N MET A 79 12.46 -10.77 8.10
CA MET A 79 11.14 -10.74 7.44
C MET A 79 10.66 -9.31 7.14
N LEU A 80 11.11 -8.33 7.91
CA LEU A 80 10.78 -6.91 7.72
C LEU A 80 11.74 -6.20 6.75
N GLY A 81 12.64 -6.93 6.08
CA GLY A 81 13.63 -6.39 5.13
C GLY A 81 15.01 -6.11 5.73
N GLY A 82 15.23 -6.51 6.98
CA GLY A 82 16.50 -6.34 7.68
C GLY A 82 16.97 -4.89 7.67
N ILE A 83 18.24 -4.68 7.31
CA ILE A 83 18.87 -3.36 7.28
C ILE A 83 18.30 -2.43 6.20
N GLY A 84 17.74 -2.99 5.12
CA GLY A 84 17.04 -2.24 4.08
C GLY A 84 15.57 -1.95 4.43
N GLY A 85 15.04 -2.60 5.47
CA GLY A 85 13.68 -2.46 5.95
C GLY A 85 13.46 -1.21 6.79
N GLY A 86 12.21 -0.96 7.15
CA GLY A 86 11.82 0.24 7.88
C GLY A 86 12.31 0.32 9.33
N LEU A 87 12.73 -0.79 9.94
CA LEU A 87 13.44 -0.75 11.24
C LEU A 87 14.86 -0.18 11.10
N GLY A 88 15.51 -0.39 9.96
CA GLY A 88 16.90 0.01 9.75
C GLY A 88 17.89 -0.80 10.60
N ARG A 89 18.95 -0.13 11.02
CA ARG A 89 20.09 -0.71 11.74
C ARG A 89 19.83 -0.85 13.24
N PRO A 90 20.38 -1.88 13.89
CA PRO A 90 20.40 -1.97 15.34
C PRO A 90 21.33 -0.89 15.92
N LEU A 91 20.99 -0.38 17.10
CA LEU A 91 21.73 0.67 17.81
C LEU A 91 22.60 0.12 18.95
N CYS A 92 22.25 -1.06 19.48
CA CYS A 92 22.99 -1.77 20.50
C CYS A 92 22.70 -3.27 20.43
N ASP A 93 23.45 -4.06 21.20
CA ASP A 93 23.12 -5.46 21.45
C ASP A 93 21.74 -5.61 22.11
N GLN A 94 21.18 -6.81 22.05
CA GLN A 94 19.90 -7.12 22.68
C GLN A 94 19.96 -6.88 24.20
N GLN A 95 18.97 -6.14 24.69
CA GLN A 95 18.82 -5.73 26.08
C GLN A 95 17.87 -6.66 26.83
N ASP A 96 18.12 -6.85 28.12
CA ASP A 96 17.19 -7.57 28.99
C ASP A 96 15.95 -6.72 29.29
N LEU A 97 14.80 -7.38 29.32
CA LEU A 97 13.52 -6.81 29.74
C LEU A 97 13.16 -7.25 31.16
N PRO A 98 12.45 -6.43 31.96
CA PRO A 98 12.09 -6.75 33.35
C PRO A 98 11.25 -8.03 33.52
N ASP A 99 10.54 -8.45 32.48
CA ASP A 99 9.70 -9.65 32.44
C ASP A 99 10.45 -10.91 31.99
N GLY A 100 11.78 -10.84 31.86
CA GLY A 100 12.64 -11.93 31.41
C GLY A 100 12.70 -12.09 29.89
N GLY A 101 12.09 -11.17 29.13
CA GLY A 101 12.24 -11.07 27.69
C GLY A 101 13.56 -10.42 27.25
N ARG A 102 13.73 -10.31 25.93
CA ARG A 102 14.87 -9.63 25.29
C ARG A 102 14.37 -8.58 24.30
N CYS A 103 15.08 -7.48 24.13
CA CYS A 103 14.71 -6.41 23.21
C CYS A 103 15.89 -6.01 22.31
N ALA A 104 15.69 -5.98 21.00
CA ALA A 104 16.58 -5.28 20.08
C ALA A 104 16.03 -3.90 19.74
N ILE A 105 16.92 -2.92 19.75
CA ILE A 105 16.61 -1.51 19.54
C ILE A 105 17.20 -1.09 18.19
N PHE A 106 16.34 -0.60 17.29
CA PHE A 106 16.70 -0.17 15.95
C PHE A 106 16.41 1.32 15.72
N GLU A 107 16.88 1.87 14.60
CA GLU A 107 16.61 3.25 14.17
C GLU A 107 15.10 3.57 14.14
N GLY A 108 14.30 2.63 13.63
CA GLY A 108 12.89 2.82 13.35
C GLY A 108 11.91 2.18 14.34
N GLY A 109 12.38 1.57 15.42
CA GLY A 109 11.51 0.83 16.32
C GLY A 109 12.23 -0.31 17.03
N HIS A 110 11.50 -1.06 17.84
CA HIS A 110 12.09 -2.10 18.68
C HIS A 110 11.42 -3.45 18.37
N ILE A 111 12.15 -4.54 18.56
CA ILE A 111 11.60 -5.89 18.52
C ILE A 111 11.81 -6.51 19.89
N HIS A 112 10.73 -6.93 20.54
CA HIS A 112 10.80 -7.66 21.81
C HIS A 112 10.53 -9.14 21.59
N LYS A 113 11.22 -9.98 22.35
CA LYS A 113 11.04 -11.43 22.39
C LYS A 113 10.53 -11.87 23.75
N TYR A 114 9.45 -12.66 23.74
CA TYR A 114 8.93 -13.36 24.91
C TYR A 114 8.60 -14.82 24.54
N GLY A 115 9.04 -15.79 25.34
CA GLY A 115 8.70 -17.20 25.12
C GLY A 115 9.06 -17.74 23.72
N GLY A 116 10.12 -17.21 23.11
CA GLY A 116 10.55 -17.57 21.75
C GLY A 116 9.82 -16.84 20.60
N LYS A 117 8.77 -16.07 20.89
CA LYS A 117 8.07 -15.25 19.92
C LYS A 117 8.64 -13.84 19.91
N ALA A 118 8.89 -13.28 18.72
CA ALA A 118 9.33 -11.90 18.55
C ALA A 118 8.20 -11.06 17.94
N GLU A 119 7.98 -9.85 18.47
CA GLU A 119 6.96 -8.90 18.01
C GLU A 119 7.52 -7.48 17.97
N LEU A 120 6.93 -6.63 17.11
CA LEU A 120 7.26 -5.22 17.01
C LEU A 120 6.69 -4.41 18.18
N PHE A 121 7.47 -3.44 18.65
CA PHE A 121 7.09 -2.50 19.70
C PHE A 121 7.47 -1.07 19.29
N LEU A 122 6.60 -0.13 19.67
CA LEU A 122 6.91 1.29 19.59
C LEU A 122 7.96 1.66 20.64
N ARG A 123 8.78 2.67 20.34
CA ARG A 123 9.89 3.11 21.20
C ARG A 123 9.40 3.46 22.61
N GLU A 124 8.29 4.18 22.70
CA GLU A 124 7.63 4.61 23.94
C GLU A 124 7.06 3.45 24.78
N GLN A 125 6.89 2.26 24.19
CA GLN A 125 6.44 1.06 24.90
C GLN A 125 7.60 0.20 25.40
N CYS A 126 8.85 0.58 25.11
CA CYS A 126 10.00 -0.19 25.50
C CYS A 126 10.38 0.01 26.97
N THR A 127 10.56 -1.10 27.69
CA THR A 127 10.93 -1.11 29.11
C THR A 127 12.39 -1.47 29.36
N ALA A 128 13.21 -1.59 28.29
CA ALA A 128 14.64 -1.87 28.42
C ALA A 128 15.35 -0.76 29.19
N LYS A 129 16.32 -1.11 30.04
CA LYS A 129 17.05 -0.14 30.87
C LYS A 129 17.93 0.80 30.05
N HIS A 130 18.59 0.26 29.03
CA HIS A 130 19.45 1.03 28.12
C HIS A 130 18.74 1.17 26.78
N GLN A 131 18.44 2.41 26.40
CA GLN A 131 17.75 2.74 25.14
C GLN A 131 18.52 3.84 24.41
N PRO A 132 19.53 3.47 23.58
CA PRO A 132 20.24 4.46 22.78
C PRO A 132 19.25 5.16 21.84
N GLN A 133 19.40 6.47 21.70
CA GLN A 133 18.55 7.25 20.82
C GLN A 133 19.12 7.24 19.40
N ALA A 134 18.25 6.94 18.42
CA ALA A 134 18.59 7.08 17.01
C ALA A 134 18.95 8.54 16.68
N PRO A 135 19.89 8.79 15.75
CA PRO A 135 20.18 10.13 15.25
C PRO A 135 18.91 10.79 14.66
N PRO A 136 18.81 12.13 14.65
CA PRO A 136 17.62 12.86 14.14
C PRO A 136 17.34 12.62 12.65
N THR A 137 18.38 12.31 11.88
CA THR A 137 18.30 11.86 10.49
C THR A 137 18.82 10.41 10.43
N PRO A 138 18.04 9.42 10.90
CA PRO A 138 18.37 8.05 10.58
C PRO A 138 18.32 7.94 9.04
N PHE A 139 19.19 7.12 8.44
CA PHE A 139 19.38 7.01 6.97
C PHE A 139 20.03 8.23 6.28
N GLY A 140 21.30 8.49 6.59
CA GLY A 140 22.13 9.44 5.82
C GLY A 140 22.55 8.88 4.46
N ALA A 141 21.74 9.04 3.41
CA ALA A 141 22.15 9.23 2.00
C ALA A 141 20.91 9.28 1.06
N PRO A 142 21.00 9.94 -0.13
CA PRO A 142 19.94 9.96 -1.14
C PRO A 142 19.53 8.55 -1.59
N GLY A 143 18.24 8.37 -1.94
CA GLY A 143 17.73 7.14 -2.57
C GLY A 143 17.24 6.05 -1.60
N LYS A 144 16.93 6.40 -0.35
CA LYS A 144 16.38 5.48 0.67
C LYS A 144 15.25 6.18 1.43
N MET A 145 14.28 5.39 1.91
CA MET A 145 12.96 5.84 2.39
C MET A 145 12.92 7.29 2.95
N PRO A 146 12.19 8.24 2.32
CA PRO A 146 12.09 9.60 2.82
C PRO A 146 11.64 9.66 4.27
N TYR A 147 12.09 10.68 4.99
CA TYR A 147 11.79 10.85 6.42
C TYR A 147 10.31 10.66 6.78
N HIS A 148 9.38 11.21 5.98
CA HIS A 148 7.94 11.07 6.20
C HIS A 148 7.42 9.65 5.91
N PHE A 149 7.98 8.94 4.93
CA PHE A 149 7.70 7.50 4.74
C PHE A 149 8.20 6.67 5.91
N HIS A 150 9.37 7.01 6.43
CA HIS A 150 9.94 6.32 7.58
C HIS A 150 9.09 6.53 8.83
N LEU A 151 8.77 7.77 9.21
CA LEU A 151 7.89 8.05 10.35
C LEU A 151 6.55 7.31 10.26
N TYR A 152 5.95 7.30 9.07
CA TYR A 152 4.70 6.62 8.87
C TYR A 152 4.86 5.09 8.99
N TRP A 153 5.92 4.50 8.44
CA TRP A 153 6.25 3.10 8.65
C TRP A 153 6.42 2.75 10.14
N GLN A 154 7.05 3.62 10.94
CA GLN A 154 7.15 3.42 12.39
C GLN A 154 5.76 3.34 13.03
N SER A 155 4.84 4.22 12.62
CA SER A 155 3.46 4.18 13.12
C SER A 155 2.75 2.86 12.80
N LEU A 156 3.06 2.23 11.66
CA LEU A 156 2.49 0.94 11.27
C LEU A 156 2.96 -0.23 12.16
N CYS A 157 4.06 -0.07 12.89
CA CYS A 157 4.53 -1.06 13.85
C CYS A 157 3.66 -1.13 15.12
N GLY A 158 2.97 -0.03 15.45
CA GLY A 158 2.02 0.02 16.57
C GLY A 158 0.56 -0.22 16.15
N ARG A 159 0.27 -0.21 14.85
CA ARG A 159 -1.09 -0.37 14.31
C ARG A 159 -1.37 -1.83 14.00
N ARG A 160 -2.50 -2.33 14.49
CA ARG A 160 -3.00 -3.67 14.16
C ARG A 160 -4.09 -3.57 13.11
N ASP A 161 -4.06 -4.50 12.16
CA ASP A 161 -5.15 -4.70 11.22
C ASP A 161 -6.40 -5.14 11.99
N PRO A 162 -7.54 -4.44 11.83
CA PRO A 162 -8.75 -4.74 12.62
C PRO A 162 -9.28 -6.16 12.43
N ALA A 163 -9.11 -6.74 11.24
CA ALA A 163 -9.65 -8.06 10.91
C ALA A 163 -8.79 -9.21 11.47
N SER A 164 -7.47 -9.14 11.29
CA SER A 164 -6.54 -10.21 11.68
C SER A 164 -5.87 -10.01 13.03
N GLY A 165 -5.91 -8.80 13.59
CA GLY A 165 -5.17 -8.42 14.81
C GLY A 165 -3.64 -8.38 14.63
N LYS A 166 -3.13 -8.66 13.44
CA LYS A 166 -1.69 -8.64 13.13
C LYS A 166 -1.20 -7.20 12.95
N ILE A 167 0.08 -6.97 13.24
CA ILE A 167 0.69 -5.65 13.05
C ILE A 167 0.79 -5.36 11.54
N ILE A 168 0.37 -4.17 11.10
CA ILE A 168 0.29 -3.83 9.67
C ILE A 168 1.67 -3.90 9.00
N ALA A 169 2.73 -3.46 9.69
CA ALA A 169 4.10 -3.58 9.20
C ALA A 169 4.53 -5.05 8.93
N GLU A 170 4.04 -6.00 9.73
CA GLU A 170 4.27 -7.44 9.53
C GLU A 170 3.43 -8.00 8.37
N ILE A 171 2.25 -7.43 8.12
CA ILE A 171 1.39 -7.85 7.01
C ILE A 171 2.03 -7.48 5.67
N ILE A 172 2.47 -6.22 5.52
CA ILE A 172 3.03 -5.74 4.25
C ILE A 172 4.39 -6.36 3.95
N CYS A 173 5.24 -6.50 4.98
CA CYS A 173 6.58 -7.13 5.06
C CYS A 173 7.56 -6.92 3.88
N GLY A 174 8.87 -7.06 4.14
CA GLY A 174 9.92 -7.06 3.11
C GLY A 174 9.86 -5.91 2.09
N ALA A 175 10.47 -4.76 2.40
CA ALA A 175 10.65 -3.70 1.41
C ALA A 175 11.41 -4.24 0.20
N MET A 176 10.77 -4.23 -0.99
CA MET A 176 11.35 -4.84 -2.19
C MET A 176 12.33 -3.90 -2.91
N ASN A 177 12.05 -2.59 -2.88
CA ASN A 177 12.81 -1.57 -3.59
C ASN A 177 12.98 -0.31 -2.72
N ALA A 178 13.74 0.69 -3.15
CA ALA A 178 13.64 2.03 -2.57
C ALA A 178 12.39 2.74 -3.11
N PRO A 179 11.89 3.82 -2.46
CA PRO A 179 10.75 4.54 -3.00
C PRO A 179 11.15 5.22 -4.31
N SER A 180 10.32 5.07 -5.33
CA SER A 180 10.51 5.67 -6.63
C SER A 180 9.39 6.66 -6.94
N GLU A 181 9.67 7.65 -7.79
CA GLU A 181 8.63 8.52 -8.30
C GLU A 181 7.62 7.70 -9.11
N ASN A 182 6.34 7.87 -8.78
CA ASN A 182 5.26 7.27 -9.54
C ASN A 182 4.86 8.18 -10.71
N PRO A 183 4.23 7.63 -11.77
CA PRO A 183 3.92 8.37 -13.00
C PRO A 183 3.01 9.60 -12.84
N GLN A 184 2.51 9.87 -11.64
CA GLN A 184 1.58 10.96 -11.35
C GLN A 184 2.17 12.01 -10.38
N GLY A 185 3.48 11.95 -10.10
CA GLY A 185 4.19 12.97 -9.32
C GLY A 185 4.25 12.72 -7.81
N GLY A 186 3.88 11.52 -7.36
CA GLY A 186 4.08 11.06 -5.99
C GLY A 186 5.23 10.07 -5.85
N LEU A 187 5.36 9.44 -4.67
CA LEU A 187 6.29 8.33 -4.45
C LEU A 187 5.54 7.02 -4.23
N THR A 188 6.13 5.90 -4.65
CA THR A 188 5.67 4.56 -4.34
C THR A 188 6.81 3.72 -3.80
N GLN A 189 6.58 3.10 -2.65
CA GLN A 189 7.45 2.13 -2.02
C GLN A 189 6.72 0.80 -1.96
N SER A 190 7.19 -0.18 -2.73
CA SER A 190 6.61 -1.52 -2.76
C SER A 190 7.17 -2.40 -1.64
N PHE A 191 6.29 -3.20 -1.08
CA PHE A 191 6.56 -4.27 -0.12
C PHE A 191 6.05 -5.58 -0.71
N LEU A 192 6.46 -6.72 -0.15
CA LEU A 192 6.07 -8.02 -0.67
C LEU A 192 4.54 -8.21 -0.75
N ARG A 193 3.80 -7.60 0.18
CA ARG A 193 2.34 -7.76 0.32
C ARG A 193 1.63 -6.43 0.54
N GLY A 194 2.22 -5.34 0.09
CA GLY A 194 1.65 -4.01 0.22
C GLY A 194 2.45 -2.91 -0.47
N ALA A 195 1.98 -1.69 -0.32
CA ALA A 195 2.67 -0.50 -0.79
C ALA A 195 2.43 0.68 0.15
N LEU A 196 3.41 1.59 0.20
CA LEU A 196 3.22 2.95 0.67
C LEU A 196 3.20 3.88 -0.54
N VAL A 197 2.18 4.72 -0.66
CA VAL A 197 1.99 5.61 -1.82
C VAL A 197 1.73 7.03 -1.34
N SER A 198 2.45 8.01 -1.87
CA SER A 198 2.15 9.44 -1.66
C SER A 198 1.62 10.08 -2.94
N LEU A 199 0.96 11.23 -2.81
CA LEU A 199 0.47 12.03 -3.93
C LEU A 199 1.52 13.04 -4.43
N ASP A 200 2.45 13.46 -3.57
CA ASP A 200 3.51 14.43 -3.91
C ASP A 200 4.88 13.85 -3.52
N SER A 201 5.85 13.94 -4.43
CA SER A 201 7.22 13.46 -4.21
C SER A 201 8.10 14.47 -3.48
N ARG A 202 7.70 15.75 -3.41
CA ARG A 202 8.49 16.81 -2.80
C ARG A 202 8.46 16.69 -1.27
N PRO A 203 9.62 16.62 -0.60
CA PRO A 203 9.68 16.57 0.85
C PRO A 203 8.95 17.76 1.50
N GLY A 204 8.02 17.47 2.41
CA GLY A 204 7.28 18.50 3.16
C GLY A 204 6.10 19.13 2.40
N ALA A 205 5.78 18.67 1.18
CA ALA A 205 4.56 19.09 0.50
C ALA A 205 3.31 18.59 1.26
N PRO A 206 2.16 19.29 1.18
CA PRO A 206 0.93 18.92 1.91
C PRO A 206 0.46 17.48 1.71
N ASN A 207 0.71 16.90 0.52
CA ASN A 207 0.29 15.54 0.17
C ASN A 207 1.48 14.56 0.00
N SER A 208 2.59 14.86 0.66
CA SER A 208 3.77 13.99 0.69
C SER A 208 3.63 12.83 1.68
N ALA A 209 2.70 12.91 2.64
CA ALA A 209 2.46 11.81 3.57
C ALA A 209 2.04 10.54 2.82
N PRO A 210 2.62 9.37 3.14
CA PRO A 210 2.25 8.13 2.47
C PRO A 210 0.92 7.57 3.02
N ILE A 211 0.30 6.75 2.19
CA ILE A 211 -0.89 5.98 2.48
C ILE A 211 -0.56 4.50 2.29
N VAL A 212 -1.01 3.65 3.23
CA VAL A 212 -0.76 2.20 3.16
C VAL A 212 -1.84 1.48 2.38
N LEU A 213 -1.42 0.62 1.46
CA LEU A 213 -2.25 -0.39 0.83
C LEU A 213 -1.72 -1.77 1.20
N TYR A 214 -2.60 -2.67 1.61
CA TYR A 214 -2.24 -4.05 1.94
C TYR A 214 -3.41 -5.00 1.71
N GLY A 215 -3.13 -6.30 1.79
CA GLY A 215 -4.15 -7.35 1.72
C GLY A 215 -4.94 -7.34 0.40
N PRO A 216 -6.22 -7.76 0.43
CA PRO A 216 -7.03 -7.90 -0.78
C PRO A 216 -7.19 -6.60 -1.59
N VAL A 217 -7.24 -5.43 -0.95
CA VAL A 217 -7.32 -4.12 -1.64
C VAL A 217 -6.06 -3.86 -2.44
N PHE A 218 -4.88 -4.11 -1.85
CA PHE A 218 -3.60 -3.98 -2.55
C PHE A 218 -3.52 -4.95 -3.73
N SER A 219 -3.89 -6.22 -3.55
CA SER A 219 -3.87 -7.23 -4.62
C SER A 219 -4.78 -6.88 -5.80
N LEU A 220 -5.96 -6.28 -5.53
CA LEU A 220 -6.82 -5.76 -6.60
C LEU A 220 -6.16 -4.56 -7.28
N TRP A 221 -5.71 -3.57 -6.51
CA TRP A 221 -5.10 -2.36 -7.03
C TRP A 221 -3.87 -2.64 -7.90
N GLU A 222 -2.98 -3.54 -7.47
CA GLU A 222 -1.81 -3.95 -8.24
C GLU A 222 -2.19 -4.65 -9.56
N ARG A 223 -3.12 -5.61 -9.49
CA ARG A 223 -3.59 -6.39 -10.65
C ARG A 223 -4.23 -5.55 -11.75
N ILE A 224 -4.90 -4.46 -11.40
CA ILE A 224 -5.56 -3.56 -12.37
C ILE A 224 -4.65 -2.42 -12.86
N GLY A 225 -3.37 -2.41 -12.47
CA GLY A 225 -2.36 -1.46 -12.97
C GLY A 225 -1.88 -0.41 -11.96
N GLY A 226 -2.24 -0.54 -10.69
CA GLY A 226 -1.78 0.29 -9.59
C GLY A 226 -2.05 1.78 -9.81
N VAL A 227 -1.03 2.61 -9.57
CA VAL A 227 -1.08 4.06 -9.82
C VAL A 227 -1.51 4.37 -11.26
N GLY A 228 -1.10 3.56 -12.24
CA GLY A 228 -1.42 3.78 -13.66
C GLY A 228 -2.82 3.34 -14.07
N SER A 229 -3.59 2.72 -13.17
CA SER A 229 -4.96 2.29 -13.44
C SER A 229 -5.96 3.45 -13.37
N GLY A 230 -7.20 3.20 -13.80
CA GLY A 230 -8.34 4.11 -13.65
C GLY A 230 -8.61 4.58 -12.21
N LEU A 231 -8.16 3.79 -11.23
CA LEU A 231 -8.31 4.08 -9.82
C LEU A 231 -7.31 5.15 -9.33
N GLY A 232 -6.11 5.19 -9.91
CA GLY A 232 -5.06 6.15 -9.54
C GLY A 232 -4.40 5.85 -8.19
N ARG A 233 -3.89 6.89 -7.52
CA ARG A 233 -3.29 6.75 -6.18
C ARG A 233 -4.36 6.71 -5.09
N PRO A 234 -4.06 6.06 -3.95
CA PRO A 234 -4.93 6.13 -2.79
C PRO A 234 -4.92 7.54 -2.19
N LEU A 235 -6.01 7.88 -1.50
CA LEU A 235 -6.23 9.13 -0.77
C LEU A 235 -6.33 8.91 0.74
N THR A 236 -6.63 7.68 1.18
CA THR A 236 -6.79 7.32 2.60
C THR A 236 -6.28 5.91 2.87
N ASP A 237 -5.91 5.64 4.12
CA ASP A 237 -5.79 4.26 4.61
C ASP A 237 -7.15 3.54 4.58
N GLU A 238 -7.19 2.24 4.93
CA GLU A 238 -8.43 1.53 5.22
C GLU A 238 -9.23 2.26 6.32
N GLN A 239 -10.48 2.63 6.01
CA GLN A 239 -11.43 3.25 6.92
C GLN A 239 -12.63 2.33 7.15
N ASP A 240 -13.25 2.38 8.32
CA ASP A 240 -14.55 1.72 8.56
C ASP A 240 -15.62 2.32 7.62
N SER A 241 -16.34 1.46 6.89
CA SER A 241 -17.42 1.87 6.00
C SER A 241 -18.80 1.91 6.67
N GLY A 242 -18.91 1.52 7.95
CA GLY A 242 -20.14 1.56 8.75
C GLY A 242 -21.12 0.42 8.48
N ASP A 243 -20.76 -0.50 7.58
CA ASP A 243 -21.56 -1.68 7.17
C ASP A 243 -20.76 -2.98 7.32
N SER A 244 -19.92 -3.08 8.36
CA SER A 244 -18.98 -4.18 8.66
C SER A 244 -17.84 -4.37 7.66
N GLY A 245 -17.77 -3.55 6.61
CA GLY A 245 -16.65 -3.49 5.68
C GLY A 245 -15.61 -2.43 6.03
N VAL A 246 -14.57 -2.38 5.21
CA VAL A 246 -13.62 -1.25 5.16
C VAL A 246 -13.59 -0.66 3.76
N CYS A 247 -13.34 0.64 3.68
CA CYS A 247 -13.23 1.39 2.43
C CYS A 247 -11.87 2.08 2.33
N VAL A 248 -11.25 1.98 1.17
CA VAL A 248 -10.08 2.77 0.77
C VAL A 248 -10.50 3.68 -0.36
N GLN A 249 -10.14 4.95 -0.27
CA GLN A 249 -10.47 5.95 -1.28
C GLN A 249 -9.27 6.20 -2.16
N PHE A 250 -9.53 6.46 -3.44
CA PHE A 250 -8.55 6.72 -4.47
C PHE A 250 -9.00 7.90 -5.31
N GLU A 251 -8.10 8.41 -6.16
CA GLU A 251 -8.41 9.53 -7.05
C GLU A 251 -9.61 9.25 -7.97
N GLY A 252 -9.78 8.00 -8.42
CA GLY A 252 -10.85 7.59 -9.33
C GLY A 252 -12.08 6.95 -8.72
N GLY A 253 -12.13 6.78 -7.39
CA GLY A 253 -13.26 6.11 -6.74
C GLY A 253 -12.84 5.41 -5.45
N HIS A 254 -13.54 4.34 -5.12
CA HIS A 254 -13.36 3.66 -3.84
C HIS A 254 -13.30 2.16 -4.02
N VAL A 255 -12.58 1.51 -3.10
CA VAL A 255 -12.54 0.05 -3.00
C VAL A 255 -13.06 -0.33 -1.63
N HIS A 256 -14.10 -1.14 -1.61
CA HIS A 256 -14.66 -1.69 -0.38
C HIS A 256 -14.21 -3.14 -0.21
N LYS A 257 -14.02 -3.56 1.04
CA LYS A 257 -13.60 -4.89 1.44
C LYS A 257 -14.53 -5.40 2.54
N TYR A 258 -15.07 -6.61 2.33
CA TYR A 258 -15.93 -7.34 3.24
C TYR A 258 -15.31 -8.73 3.47
N GLY A 259 -14.47 -8.88 4.49
CA GLY A 259 -13.61 -10.05 4.61
C GLY A 259 -12.63 -10.13 3.44
N ASP A 260 -12.68 -11.22 2.67
CA ASP A 260 -11.85 -11.42 1.46
C ASP A 260 -12.51 -10.88 0.19
N LEU A 261 -13.79 -10.51 0.24
CA LEU A 261 -14.50 -9.96 -0.90
C LEU A 261 -14.11 -8.49 -1.07
N VAL A 262 -13.51 -8.16 -2.21
CA VAL A 262 -13.17 -6.78 -2.58
C VAL A 262 -14.00 -6.37 -3.78
N LYS A 263 -14.60 -5.19 -3.71
CA LYS A 263 -15.39 -4.62 -4.80
C LYS A 263 -15.02 -3.16 -5.01
N PHE A 264 -14.96 -2.77 -6.27
CA PHE A 264 -14.92 -1.38 -6.65
C PHE A 264 -16.28 -0.74 -6.37
N PHE A 265 -16.29 0.56 -6.05
CA PHE A 265 -17.50 1.38 -5.96
C PHE A 265 -17.21 2.75 -6.58
N PRO A 266 -18.16 3.34 -7.32
CA PRO A 266 -17.96 4.68 -7.86
C PRO A 266 -17.94 5.74 -6.73
N PRO A 267 -17.40 6.95 -7.00
CA PRO A 267 -17.17 8.00 -6.00
C PRO A 267 -18.40 8.38 -5.14
N ASP A 268 -19.60 8.24 -5.69
CA ASP A 268 -20.86 8.62 -5.07
C ASP A 268 -21.41 7.58 -4.07
N GLN A 269 -20.88 6.35 -4.06
CA GLN A 269 -21.40 5.25 -3.25
C GLN A 269 -20.61 4.96 -1.97
N CYS A 270 -19.47 5.62 -1.74
CA CYS A 270 -18.71 5.46 -0.51
C CYS A 270 -19.46 6.03 0.69
N ARG A 271 -19.57 5.26 1.79
CA ARG A 271 -20.22 5.66 3.05
C ARG A 271 -19.26 6.03 4.17
N ALA A 272 -17.94 5.97 3.93
CA ALA A 272 -16.93 6.32 4.92
C ALA A 272 -17.11 7.74 5.47
N ALA A 273 -16.78 7.94 6.75
CA ALA A 273 -16.98 9.21 7.44
C ALA A 273 -16.09 10.34 6.86
N PHE A 274 -14.84 10.04 6.52
CA PHE A 274 -13.91 10.99 5.95
C PHE A 274 -13.73 10.75 4.45
N LYS A 275 -14.18 11.69 3.60
CA LYS A 275 -14.10 11.60 2.14
C LYS A 275 -13.27 12.76 1.57
N PRO A 276 -11.94 12.61 1.43
CA PRO A 276 -11.12 13.64 0.82
C PRO A 276 -11.53 13.85 -0.64
N ARG A 277 -11.54 15.10 -1.08
CA ARG A 277 -11.70 15.39 -2.51
C ARG A 277 -10.39 15.07 -3.23
N PRO A 278 -10.42 14.35 -4.35
CA PRO A 278 -9.23 14.18 -5.19
C PRO A 278 -8.64 15.55 -5.53
N PRO A 279 -7.31 15.73 -5.47
CA PRO A 279 -6.69 16.96 -5.93
C PRO A 279 -7.03 17.16 -7.41
N LEU A 280 -7.50 18.36 -7.78
CA LEU A 280 -7.96 18.70 -9.15
C LEU A 280 -6.89 18.58 -10.25
N GLN A 281 -5.65 18.27 -9.90
CA GLN A 281 -4.47 18.45 -10.76
C GLN A 281 -3.59 17.22 -10.90
N THR A 282 -3.94 16.09 -10.27
CA THR A 282 -2.97 15.01 -10.03
C THR A 282 -3.22 13.77 -10.90
N TRP A 283 -4.42 13.58 -11.45
CA TRP A 283 -4.68 12.51 -12.40
C TRP A 283 -4.58 12.99 -13.85
N THR A 284 -3.35 13.12 -14.33
CA THR A 284 -3.03 13.75 -15.62
C THR A 284 -3.07 12.79 -16.81
N LYS A 285 -3.15 11.47 -16.57
CA LYS A 285 -3.06 10.49 -17.66
C LYS A 285 -4.39 10.21 -18.35
N MET A 286 -5.48 10.02 -17.60
CA MET A 286 -6.77 9.62 -18.17
C MET A 286 -7.82 10.72 -17.90
N PRO A 287 -8.57 11.19 -18.91
CA PRO A 287 -9.59 12.20 -18.70
C PRO A 287 -10.72 11.74 -17.78
N VAL A 288 -11.44 12.67 -17.16
CA VAL A 288 -12.44 12.37 -16.11
C VAL A 288 -13.57 11.46 -16.61
N ASN A 289 -14.10 11.68 -17.82
CA ASN A 289 -15.13 10.83 -18.42
C ASN A 289 -14.60 9.41 -18.72
N PHE A 290 -13.32 9.26 -19.10
CA PHE A 290 -12.66 7.96 -19.21
C PHE A 290 -12.49 7.30 -17.85
N GLN A 291 -12.14 8.06 -16.80
CA GLN A 291 -12.07 7.54 -15.43
C GLN A 291 -13.39 6.95 -14.98
N GLN A 292 -14.47 7.70 -15.20
CA GLN A 292 -15.81 7.34 -14.79
C GLN A 292 -16.28 6.09 -15.54
N LYS A 293 -16.01 6.02 -16.85
CA LYS A 293 -16.31 4.82 -17.65
C LYS A 293 -15.52 3.61 -17.14
N TRP A 294 -14.22 3.75 -16.93
CA TRP A 294 -13.36 2.69 -16.42
C TRP A 294 -13.86 2.19 -15.05
N SER A 295 -14.21 3.12 -14.17
CA SER A 295 -14.77 2.85 -12.84
C SER A 295 -16.06 2.04 -12.93
N TRP A 296 -16.97 2.42 -13.82
CA TRP A 296 -18.20 1.67 -14.05
C TRP A 296 -17.92 0.26 -14.61
N LEU A 297 -16.96 0.12 -15.52
CA LEU A 297 -16.55 -1.18 -16.07
C LEU A 297 -15.91 -2.10 -15.03
N ALA A 298 -15.31 -1.55 -13.97
CA ALA A 298 -14.76 -2.34 -12.87
C ALA A 298 -15.85 -3.08 -12.07
N LEU A 299 -17.12 -2.67 -12.19
CA LEU A 299 -18.27 -3.34 -11.59
C LEU A 299 -18.87 -4.43 -12.48
N GLN A 300 -18.44 -4.52 -13.73
CA GLN A 300 -19.00 -5.44 -14.72
C GLN A 300 -18.08 -6.61 -14.95
N ASN A 301 -18.68 -7.78 -15.13
CA ASN A 301 -17.96 -8.98 -15.46
C ASN A 301 -18.14 -9.30 -16.95
N ASP A 302 -17.05 -9.70 -17.58
CA ASP A 302 -17.10 -10.46 -18.82
C ASP A 302 -17.72 -11.85 -18.54
N PRO A 303 -18.33 -12.53 -19.53
CA PRO A 303 -18.85 -13.89 -19.35
C PRO A 303 -17.82 -14.92 -18.85
N SER A 304 -16.52 -14.65 -19.01
CA SER A 304 -15.45 -15.46 -18.37
C SER A 304 -15.43 -15.38 -16.84
N GLY A 305 -16.12 -14.40 -16.25
CA GLY A 305 -16.14 -14.12 -14.81
C GLY A 305 -15.09 -13.11 -14.35
N GLU A 306 -14.13 -12.73 -15.20
CA GLU A 306 -13.21 -11.61 -14.92
C GLU A 306 -13.95 -10.26 -15.04
N SER A 307 -13.56 -9.26 -14.24
CA SER A 307 -14.06 -7.90 -14.44
C SER A 307 -13.59 -7.35 -15.79
N ILE A 308 -14.36 -6.45 -16.42
CA ILE A 308 -14.00 -5.90 -17.73
C ILE A 308 -12.66 -5.15 -17.67
N VAL A 309 -12.37 -4.43 -16.57
CA VAL A 309 -11.09 -3.74 -16.39
C VAL A 309 -9.91 -4.70 -16.24
N GLU A 310 -10.12 -5.86 -15.63
CA GLU A 310 -9.12 -6.93 -15.60
C GLU A 310 -8.92 -7.54 -16.99
N CYS A 311 -9.95 -7.58 -17.83
CA CYS A 311 -9.84 -8.01 -19.22
C CYS A 311 -9.01 -7.03 -20.07
N LEU A 312 -9.05 -5.72 -19.78
CA LEU A 312 -8.28 -4.69 -20.49
C LEU A 312 -6.76 -4.83 -20.29
N LYS A 313 -6.31 -5.23 -19.09
CA LYS A 313 -4.91 -5.42 -18.64
C LYS A 313 -4.01 -4.16 -18.73
N GLY A 314 -3.13 -3.99 -17.73
CA GLY A 314 -2.01 -3.03 -17.72
C GLY A 314 -2.40 -1.54 -17.64
N PRO A 315 -1.42 -0.64 -17.38
CA PRO A 315 -1.65 0.79 -17.51
C PRO A 315 -1.79 1.18 -18.99
N GLY A 316 -2.39 2.34 -19.22
CA GLY A 316 -2.63 2.85 -20.56
C GLY A 316 -2.17 4.28 -20.79
N ASP A 317 -2.25 4.71 -22.04
CA ASP A 317 -1.95 6.08 -22.46
C ASP A 317 -3.07 6.66 -23.33
N LEU A 318 -3.21 7.98 -23.29
CA LEU A 318 -4.18 8.73 -24.08
C LEU A 318 -3.61 9.04 -25.47
N HIS A 319 -4.41 8.78 -26.50
CA HIS A 319 -4.04 8.96 -27.91
C HIS A 319 -5.17 9.62 -28.69
N THR A 320 -4.84 10.16 -29.86
CA THR A 320 -5.79 10.74 -30.82
C THR A 320 -5.83 9.87 -32.07
N TYR A 321 -7.02 9.59 -32.59
CA TYR A 321 -7.17 8.93 -33.88
C TYR A 321 -6.84 9.88 -35.03
N LYS A 322 -6.32 9.35 -36.15
CA LYS A 322 -6.05 10.20 -37.34
C LYS A 322 -7.32 10.84 -37.91
N ARG A 323 -8.46 10.13 -37.80
CA ARG A 323 -9.78 10.58 -38.26
C ARG A 323 -10.53 11.45 -37.23
N GLY A 324 -9.86 11.89 -36.15
CA GLY A 324 -10.46 12.63 -35.04
C GLY A 324 -11.06 11.70 -33.98
N GLY A 325 -11.32 12.24 -32.80
CA GLY A 325 -11.61 11.45 -31.61
C GLY A 325 -10.35 11.01 -30.87
N ILE A 326 -10.55 10.49 -29.66
CA ILE A 326 -9.47 10.10 -28.75
C ILE A 326 -9.74 8.72 -28.15
N TYR A 327 -8.68 8.05 -27.72
CA TYR A 327 -8.79 6.77 -27.04
C TYR A 327 -7.73 6.62 -25.97
N PHE A 328 -8.06 5.88 -24.94
CA PHE A 328 -7.14 5.42 -23.92
C PHE A 328 -6.81 3.95 -24.22
N SER A 329 -5.54 3.66 -24.48
CA SER A 329 -5.06 2.34 -24.87
C SER A 329 -4.82 1.46 -23.66
N PHE A 330 -5.22 0.20 -23.71
CA PHE A 330 -4.85 -0.84 -22.75
C PHE A 330 -4.19 -1.99 -23.50
N PHE A 331 -3.57 -2.93 -22.80
CA PHE A 331 -2.86 -4.04 -23.45
C PHE A 331 -3.78 -4.94 -24.28
N ARG A 332 -5.03 -5.13 -23.84
CA ARG A 332 -6.04 -5.98 -24.51
C ARG A 332 -7.32 -5.26 -24.87
N GLY A 333 -7.31 -3.93 -24.93
CA GLY A 333 -8.48 -3.17 -25.32
C GLY A 333 -8.27 -1.67 -25.36
N ARG A 334 -9.35 -0.94 -25.59
CA ARG A 334 -9.39 0.52 -25.61
C ARG A 334 -10.67 1.03 -25.00
N LEU A 335 -10.55 2.18 -24.35
CA LEU A 335 -11.68 3.09 -24.19
C LEU A 335 -11.57 4.12 -25.30
N SER A 336 -12.65 4.41 -26.00
CA SER A 336 -12.61 5.22 -27.23
C SER A 336 -13.80 6.16 -27.31
N THR A 337 -13.59 7.37 -27.82
CA THR A 337 -14.67 8.27 -28.21
C THR A 337 -14.39 8.88 -29.58
N ILE A 338 -15.45 9.12 -30.34
CA ILE A 338 -15.40 9.84 -31.60
C ILE A 338 -15.22 11.36 -31.41
N ASP A 339 -15.50 11.86 -30.20
CA ASP A 339 -15.31 13.27 -29.84
C ASP A 339 -13.84 13.55 -29.52
N PRO A 340 -13.16 14.49 -30.21
CA PRO A 340 -11.78 14.83 -29.91
C PRO A 340 -11.60 15.55 -28.56
N ASN A 341 -12.68 16.00 -27.91
CA ASN A 341 -12.61 16.66 -26.61
C ASN A 341 -12.43 15.64 -25.46
N PRO A 342 -11.29 15.66 -24.74
CA PRO A 342 -11.07 14.77 -23.59
C PRO A 342 -12.04 14.99 -22.44
N ASN A 343 -12.66 16.15 -22.34
CA ASN A 343 -13.65 16.46 -21.32
C ASN A 343 -15.08 16.42 -21.88
N SER A 344 -15.29 15.69 -23.00
CA SER A 344 -16.61 15.53 -23.59
C SER A 344 -17.60 14.90 -22.60
N SER A 345 -18.85 15.36 -22.65
CA SER A 345 -19.96 14.71 -21.96
C SER A 345 -20.37 13.38 -22.60
N ILE A 346 -19.85 13.06 -23.80
CA ILE A 346 -20.04 11.76 -24.43
C ILE A 346 -19.13 10.75 -23.72
N PRO A 347 -19.69 9.73 -23.05
CA PRO A 347 -18.88 8.70 -22.41
C PRO A 347 -18.13 7.88 -23.46
N PRO A 348 -16.88 7.49 -23.21
CA PRO A 348 -16.17 6.58 -24.11
C PRO A 348 -16.80 5.19 -24.08
N VAL A 349 -16.57 4.44 -25.16
CA VAL A 349 -16.99 3.04 -25.32
C VAL A 349 -15.80 2.11 -25.17
N VAL A 350 -16.03 0.90 -24.66
CA VAL A 350 -14.99 -0.11 -24.49
C VAL A 350 -15.01 -1.14 -25.62
N VAL A 351 -13.84 -1.46 -26.15
CA VAL A 351 -13.63 -2.62 -27.03
C VAL A 351 -12.45 -3.40 -26.50
N TYR A 352 -12.63 -4.70 -26.24
CA TYR A 352 -11.59 -5.53 -25.63
C TYR A 352 -11.59 -6.95 -26.19
N GLY A 353 -10.66 -7.77 -25.70
CA GLY A 353 -10.60 -9.20 -26.00
C GLY A 353 -10.53 -9.51 -27.50
N LEU A 354 -11.29 -10.53 -27.93
CA LEU A 354 -11.24 -11.03 -29.32
C LEU A 354 -11.77 -10.00 -30.33
N ILE A 355 -12.81 -9.24 -29.97
CA ILE A 355 -13.36 -8.19 -30.84
C ILE A 355 -12.30 -7.13 -31.09
N HIS A 356 -11.63 -6.66 -30.03
CA HIS A 356 -10.51 -5.72 -30.16
C HIS A 356 -9.38 -6.29 -31.03
N SER A 357 -9.00 -7.56 -30.85
CA SER A 357 -7.94 -8.19 -31.65
C SER A 357 -8.30 -8.31 -33.13
N VAL A 358 -9.56 -8.57 -33.48
CA VAL A 358 -10.01 -8.59 -34.88
C VAL A 358 -10.02 -7.17 -35.45
N TRP A 359 -10.59 -6.22 -34.73
CA TRP A 359 -10.66 -4.83 -35.16
C TRP A 359 -9.27 -4.22 -35.41
N GLU A 360 -8.31 -4.44 -34.51
CA GLU A 360 -6.93 -3.99 -34.68
C GLU A 360 -6.25 -4.59 -35.92
N ARG A 361 -6.48 -5.89 -36.19
CA ARG A 361 -5.93 -6.58 -37.37
C ARG A 361 -6.43 -5.99 -38.69
N GLU A 362 -7.64 -5.45 -38.68
CA GLU A 362 -8.32 -4.84 -39.83
C GLU A 362 -7.99 -3.34 -39.97
N GLY A 363 -6.98 -2.86 -39.25
CA GLY A 363 -6.50 -1.48 -39.30
C GLY A 363 -7.09 -0.56 -38.22
N GLY A 364 -7.82 -1.11 -37.25
CA GLY A 364 -8.42 -0.37 -36.14
C GLY A 364 -9.29 0.79 -36.63
N ALA A 365 -9.18 1.94 -35.97
CA ALA A 365 -9.95 3.13 -36.30
C ALA A 365 -9.65 3.74 -37.69
N ASP A 366 -8.48 3.44 -38.26
CA ASP A 366 -8.11 3.92 -39.59
C ASP A 366 -8.57 2.94 -40.70
N GLY A 367 -8.91 1.71 -40.31
CA GLY A 367 -9.32 0.60 -41.17
C GLY A 367 -10.78 0.66 -41.61
N LYS A 368 -11.25 -0.46 -42.16
CA LYS A 368 -12.59 -0.56 -42.78
C LYS A 368 -13.76 -0.39 -41.80
N PHE A 369 -13.55 -0.70 -40.52
CA PHE A 369 -14.56 -0.57 -39.48
C PHE A 369 -14.66 0.84 -38.90
N GLY A 370 -13.59 1.64 -38.96
CA GLY A 370 -13.56 2.93 -38.28
C GLY A 370 -13.60 2.81 -36.75
N ARG A 371 -14.01 3.89 -36.08
CA ARG A 371 -14.02 4.01 -34.62
C ARG A 371 -15.20 3.23 -34.01
N PRO A 372 -15.06 2.72 -32.77
CA PRO A 372 -16.15 2.06 -32.09
C PRO A 372 -17.23 3.05 -31.64
N LEU A 373 -18.48 2.59 -31.65
CA LEU A 373 -19.68 3.37 -31.33
C LEU A 373 -20.44 2.84 -30.10
N THR A 374 -20.23 1.58 -29.72
CA THR A 374 -20.87 0.97 -28.54
C THR A 374 -19.88 0.11 -27.76
N ASP A 375 -20.19 -0.13 -26.49
CA ASP A 375 -19.59 -1.23 -25.74
C ASP A 375 -19.98 -2.59 -26.35
N GLU A 376 -19.35 -3.66 -25.88
CA GLU A 376 -19.78 -5.04 -26.16
C GLU A 376 -21.17 -5.34 -25.58
N GLN A 377 -22.14 -5.61 -26.46
CA GLN A 377 -23.52 -5.95 -26.12
C GLN A 377 -23.77 -7.44 -26.27
N ASP A 378 -24.64 -8.00 -25.44
CA ASP A 378 -25.07 -9.39 -25.56
C ASP A 378 -26.05 -9.57 -26.72
N LEU A 379 -25.89 -10.65 -27.46
CA LEU A 379 -26.77 -11.06 -28.55
C LEU A 379 -27.75 -12.16 -28.07
N PRO A 380 -28.97 -12.22 -28.63
CA PRO A 380 -29.97 -13.24 -28.26
C PRO A 380 -29.51 -14.70 -28.46
N ASP A 381 -28.54 -14.92 -29.34
CA ASP A 381 -27.96 -16.23 -29.67
C ASP A 381 -26.76 -16.59 -28.76
N GLY A 382 -26.52 -15.81 -27.71
CA GLY A 382 -25.43 -16.03 -26.76
C GLY A 382 -24.06 -15.52 -27.24
N GLY A 383 -24.00 -14.86 -28.40
CA GLY A 383 -22.83 -14.09 -28.83
C GLY A 383 -22.75 -12.71 -28.18
N ARG A 384 -21.71 -11.95 -28.52
CA ARG A 384 -21.57 -10.53 -28.16
C ARG A 384 -21.18 -9.71 -29.38
N CYS A 385 -21.57 -8.45 -29.45
CA CYS A 385 -21.19 -7.58 -30.56
C CYS A 385 -20.70 -6.21 -30.11
N SER A 386 -19.81 -5.63 -30.91
CA SER A 386 -19.53 -4.18 -30.89
C SER A 386 -19.83 -3.58 -32.25
N ILE A 387 -20.41 -2.38 -32.23
CA ILE A 387 -20.72 -1.60 -33.41
C ILE A 387 -19.61 -0.56 -33.65
N PHE A 388 -19.21 -0.41 -34.90
CA PHE A 388 -18.22 0.55 -35.38
C PHE A 388 -18.81 1.40 -36.51
N GLU A 389 -18.16 2.50 -36.88
CA GLU A 389 -18.62 3.41 -37.93
C GLU A 389 -18.89 2.74 -39.29
N GLY A 390 -18.16 1.68 -39.62
CA GLY A 390 -18.24 0.98 -40.92
C GLY A 390 -18.72 -0.46 -40.84
N GLY A 391 -19.27 -0.91 -39.71
CA GLY A 391 -19.76 -2.29 -39.55
C GLY A 391 -19.81 -2.76 -38.11
N HIS A 392 -19.95 -4.07 -37.92
CA HIS A 392 -20.01 -4.69 -36.60
C HIS A 392 -19.20 -5.98 -36.57
N ILE A 393 -18.68 -6.30 -35.38
CA ILE A 393 -17.94 -7.54 -35.13
C ILE A 393 -18.69 -8.30 -34.05
N HIS A 394 -19.06 -9.54 -34.37
CA HIS A 394 -19.69 -10.45 -33.43
C HIS A 394 -18.66 -11.45 -32.91
N LYS A 395 -18.78 -11.83 -31.65
CA LYS A 395 -17.99 -12.86 -31.00
C LYS A 395 -18.93 -13.96 -30.50
N TYR A 396 -18.56 -15.20 -30.78
CA TYR A 396 -19.19 -16.42 -30.27
C TYR A 396 -18.10 -17.28 -29.65
N GLN A 397 -18.12 -17.44 -28.32
CA GLN A 397 -17.05 -18.16 -27.61
C GLN A 397 -15.66 -17.64 -28.00
N ASP A 398 -14.84 -18.44 -28.67
CA ASP A 398 -13.47 -18.10 -29.10
C ASP A 398 -13.38 -17.68 -30.58
N GLN A 399 -14.51 -17.50 -31.26
CA GLN A 399 -14.58 -17.08 -32.65
C GLN A 399 -15.17 -15.68 -32.76
N ALA A 400 -14.68 -14.92 -33.74
CA ALA A 400 -15.24 -13.63 -34.08
C ALA A 400 -15.48 -13.52 -35.58
N GLN A 401 -16.66 -13.02 -35.94
CA GLN A 401 -17.13 -12.85 -37.30
C GLN A 401 -17.39 -11.37 -37.58
N GLN A 402 -16.99 -10.96 -38.77
CA GLN A 402 -17.06 -9.59 -39.26
C GLN A 402 -18.30 -9.43 -40.15
N PHE A 403 -19.01 -8.32 -40.00
CA PHE A 403 -20.19 -8.02 -40.78
C PHE A 403 -20.22 -6.56 -41.22
N PRO A 404 -20.69 -6.27 -42.44
CA PRO A 404 -20.84 -4.90 -42.94
C PRO A 404 -22.01 -4.17 -42.26
N GLU A 405 -22.03 -2.84 -42.33
CA GLU A 405 -23.03 -1.98 -41.68
C GLU A 405 -24.49 -2.36 -41.99
N ASP A 406 -24.75 -2.81 -43.21
CA ASP A 406 -26.07 -3.12 -43.77
C ASP A 406 -26.63 -4.49 -43.36
N GLN A 407 -25.84 -5.35 -42.71
CA GLN A 407 -26.21 -6.75 -42.42
C GLN A 407 -26.44 -7.06 -40.93
N CYS A 408 -26.68 -6.05 -40.08
CA CYS A 408 -26.84 -6.27 -38.64
C CYS A 408 -28.17 -6.98 -38.30
N PRO A 409 -28.16 -8.25 -37.83
CA PRO A 409 -29.38 -9.00 -37.53
C PRO A 409 -30.10 -8.46 -36.29
N HIS A 410 -29.41 -7.67 -35.47
CA HIS A 410 -29.93 -7.05 -34.25
C HIS A 410 -29.64 -5.55 -34.25
N ARG A 411 -30.44 -4.77 -35.00
CA ARG A 411 -30.55 -3.32 -34.79
C ARG A 411 -31.12 -3.06 -33.39
N ALA A 412 -30.31 -3.20 -32.35
CA ALA A 412 -30.48 -2.34 -31.19
C ALA A 412 -30.29 -0.91 -31.74
N PRO A 413 -31.29 -0.01 -31.65
CA PRO A 413 -31.10 1.36 -32.10
C PRO A 413 -29.87 1.91 -31.39
N TYR A 414 -28.95 2.53 -32.13
CA TYR A 414 -27.95 3.39 -31.55
C TYR A 414 -28.70 4.47 -30.76
N ILE A 415 -28.80 4.29 -29.44
CA ILE A 415 -29.25 5.33 -28.52
C ILE A 415 -27.96 6.05 -28.14
N PRO A 416 -27.68 7.26 -28.68
CA PRO A 416 -26.56 8.03 -28.20
C PRO A 416 -26.70 8.16 -26.68
N PRO A 417 -25.65 7.87 -25.90
CA PRO A 417 -25.71 7.89 -24.45
C PRO A 417 -26.29 9.23 -23.99
N GLN A 418 -27.50 9.20 -23.43
CA GLN A 418 -28.10 10.38 -22.82
C GLN A 418 -27.31 10.70 -21.56
N PRO A 419 -27.01 11.98 -21.26
CA PRO A 419 -26.43 12.34 -19.98
C PRO A 419 -27.40 11.88 -18.88
N SER A 420 -27.03 10.85 -18.12
CA SER A 420 -27.79 10.43 -16.95
C SER A 420 -27.81 11.61 -15.99
N SER A 421 -28.98 12.20 -15.78
CA SER A 421 -29.16 13.16 -14.69
C SER A 421 -28.82 12.44 -13.38
N PRO A 422 -28.05 13.05 -12.46
CA PRO A 422 -27.87 12.47 -11.14
C PRO A 422 -29.25 12.29 -10.50
N PRO A 423 -29.48 11.20 -9.75
CA PRO A 423 -30.77 10.97 -9.11
C PRO A 423 -31.11 12.20 -8.25
N GLN A 424 -32.21 12.88 -8.57
CA GLN A 424 -32.70 14.00 -7.78
C GLN A 424 -33.12 13.48 -6.41
N PHE A 425 -32.34 13.82 -5.39
CA PHE A 425 -32.67 13.54 -4.01
C PHE A 425 -33.81 14.48 -3.57
N GLN A 426 -35.01 13.94 -3.37
CA GLN A 426 -36.02 14.59 -2.53
C GLN A 426 -35.81 14.08 -1.10
N PRO A 427 -35.28 14.90 -0.17
CA PRO A 427 -35.13 14.48 1.22
C PRO A 427 -36.51 14.32 1.85
N PRO A 428 -36.77 13.24 2.61
CA PRO A 428 -37.95 13.18 3.46
C PRO A 428 -37.85 14.25 4.55
N MET A 429 -38.90 15.06 4.69
CA MET A 429 -39.00 15.99 5.82
C MET A 429 -39.12 15.18 7.11
N MET A 430 -38.10 15.22 7.95
CA MET A 430 -38.18 14.74 9.33
C MET A 430 -37.85 15.87 10.30
N GLN A 431 -38.79 16.06 11.22
CA GLN A 431 -38.86 17.15 12.18
C GLN A 431 -37.71 17.09 13.18
N TYR A 432 -37.06 18.24 13.37
CA TYR A 432 -35.95 18.42 14.28
C TYR A 432 -36.45 18.39 15.73
N GLN A 433 -35.95 17.47 16.56
CA GLN A 433 -35.97 17.60 18.02
C GLN A 433 -34.52 17.71 18.52
N PRO A 434 -34.13 18.82 19.17
CA PRO A 434 -32.77 18.97 19.69
C PRO A 434 -32.59 18.17 20.99
N SER A 435 -31.54 17.35 21.06
CA SER A 435 -31.11 16.63 22.27
C SER A 435 -30.15 17.51 23.10
N PRO A 436 -30.11 17.39 24.45
CA PRO A 436 -29.67 18.46 25.33
C PRO A 436 -28.29 18.20 25.96
N TYR A 437 -27.17 18.17 25.21
CA TYR A 437 -25.83 18.23 25.83
C TYR A 437 -24.78 18.94 24.96
N PRO A 438 -23.92 19.81 25.54
CA PRO A 438 -23.00 20.67 24.78
C PRO A 438 -21.67 19.97 24.41
N THR A 439 -21.25 20.12 23.15
CA THR A 439 -19.88 19.80 22.70
C THR A 439 -18.94 21.00 22.94
N PRO A 440 -17.74 20.81 23.51
CA PRO A 440 -16.82 21.90 23.79
C PRO A 440 -15.70 21.99 22.74
N TYR A 441 -15.89 22.72 21.63
CA TYR A 441 -14.76 23.33 20.90
C TYR A 441 -15.24 24.61 20.21
N GLY A 442 -14.68 25.72 20.67
CA GLY A 442 -15.03 27.07 20.26
C GLY A 442 -14.60 27.39 18.83
N HIS A 443 -15.47 28.15 18.17
CA HIS A 443 -15.22 28.84 16.91
C HIS A 443 -13.98 29.74 16.99
N ILE A 444 -13.07 29.63 16.03
CA ILE A 444 -12.14 30.71 15.70
C ILE A 444 -12.42 31.12 14.25
N GLN A 445 -12.90 32.35 14.12
CA GLN A 445 -13.19 33.04 12.86
C GLN A 445 -11.90 33.33 12.10
N GLN A 446 -11.99 33.19 10.78
CA GLN A 446 -10.98 33.56 9.79
C GLN A 446 -10.79 35.08 9.75
N GLN A 447 -9.54 35.58 9.70
CA GLN A 447 -9.15 36.80 8.98
C GLN A 447 -7.65 36.76 8.58
N PRO A 448 -7.24 37.49 7.51
CA PRO A 448 -6.09 37.14 6.66
C PRO A 448 -4.75 37.82 7.03
N TYR A 449 -3.64 37.17 6.67
CA TYR A 449 -2.26 37.62 6.87
C TYR A 449 -1.80 38.72 5.89
N PRO A 450 -0.80 39.54 6.31
CA PRO A 450 0.29 39.95 5.44
C PRO A 450 1.68 39.61 6.03
N HIS A 451 2.62 39.25 5.15
CA HIS A 451 4.08 39.14 5.39
C HIS A 451 4.71 40.54 5.67
N PRO A 452 5.92 40.70 6.27
CA PRO A 452 7.18 39.94 6.02
C PRO A 452 8.14 39.71 7.24
N SER A 453 9.19 38.90 7.04
CA SER A 453 10.34 38.65 7.95
C SER A 453 11.35 39.83 7.98
N PRO A 454 12.51 39.79 8.68
CA PRO A 454 12.99 39.01 9.86
C PRO A 454 13.65 39.90 10.96
N GLN A 455 13.90 39.39 12.18
CA GLN A 455 15.09 39.73 13.01
C GLN A 455 15.14 38.93 14.34
N ILE A 456 16.33 38.90 14.93
CA ILE A 456 16.94 37.87 15.80
C ILE A 456 16.91 38.25 17.30
N GLN A 457 16.93 37.23 18.18
CA GLN A 457 17.32 37.17 19.62
C GLN A 457 16.34 37.63 20.73
N PRO A 458 16.50 37.19 22.00
CA PRO A 458 16.68 35.83 22.55
C PRO A 458 15.69 35.51 23.71
N MET A 459 15.72 34.27 24.21
CA MET A 459 14.90 33.73 25.32
C MET A 459 14.96 34.53 26.63
N PRO A 460 13.95 34.35 27.49
CA PRO A 460 14.26 33.96 28.88
C PRO A 460 13.47 32.73 29.36
N GLN A 461 14.13 32.02 30.27
CA GLN A 461 13.74 30.79 30.97
C GLN A 461 12.56 31.02 31.93
N THR A 462 11.72 29.99 32.11
CA THR A 462 10.93 29.73 33.34
C THR A 462 10.42 28.27 33.27
N GLN A 463 11.13 27.33 33.92
CA GLN A 463 10.81 26.73 35.22
C GLN A 463 9.51 25.89 35.27
N LEU A 464 9.72 24.56 35.25
CA LEU A 464 8.80 23.50 35.66
C LEU A 464 8.61 23.48 37.19
N PRO A 465 7.48 22.94 37.69
CA PRO A 465 7.46 22.20 38.95
C PRO A 465 7.19 20.70 38.75
N HIS A 466 7.89 19.92 39.57
CA HIS A 466 7.87 18.47 39.73
C HIS A 466 6.65 17.96 40.55
N PRO A 467 6.44 16.62 40.67
CA PRO A 467 5.13 15.99 40.81
C PRO A 467 4.69 15.67 42.25
N GLY A 468 3.38 15.61 42.47
CA GLY A 468 2.74 15.08 43.68
C GLY A 468 2.12 13.69 43.45
N GLY A 469 2.30 12.79 44.42
CA GLY A 469 2.12 11.33 44.34
C GLY A 469 0.68 10.76 44.39
N PRO A 470 0.55 9.43 44.63
CA PRO A 470 -0.53 8.59 44.11
C PRO A 470 -1.64 8.28 45.15
N PRO A 471 -2.76 7.68 44.70
CA PRO A 471 -3.46 6.72 45.54
C PRO A 471 -3.76 5.38 44.83
N ARG A 472 -3.22 4.32 45.46
CA ARG A 472 -3.91 3.10 45.94
C ARG A 472 -5.01 2.47 45.06
N GLY A 473 -4.74 1.21 44.67
CA GLY A 473 -5.50 0.07 45.17
C GLY A 473 -6.65 -0.45 44.30
N GLY A 474 -6.42 -1.59 43.65
CA GLY A 474 -7.46 -2.40 43.03
C GLY A 474 -6.91 -3.73 42.51
N CYS A 475 -6.82 -4.74 43.39
CA CYS A 475 -6.59 -6.12 42.98
C CYS A 475 -7.87 -6.68 42.35
N ALA A 476 -7.79 -7.18 41.12
CA ALA A 476 -8.79 -8.09 40.56
C ALA A 476 -8.08 -9.36 40.07
N LYS A 477 -8.41 -10.45 40.75
CA LYS A 477 -7.98 -11.82 40.50
C LYS A 477 -8.91 -12.38 39.42
N VAL A 478 -8.40 -12.74 38.24
CA VAL A 478 -9.17 -13.52 37.25
C VAL A 478 -8.48 -14.86 37.06
N ILE A 479 -9.24 -15.90 37.37
CA ILE A 479 -8.88 -17.30 37.35
C ILE A 479 -9.07 -17.82 35.92
N PHE A 480 -8.07 -18.53 35.40
CA PHE A 480 -8.13 -19.26 34.14
C PHE A 480 -9.04 -20.50 34.26
N TYR A 481 -9.88 -20.72 33.25
CA TYR A 481 -10.43 -22.05 32.95
C TYR A 481 -9.87 -22.49 31.60
N LEU A 482 -8.95 -23.47 31.65
CA LEU A 482 -8.53 -24.29 30.53
C LEU A 482 -9.43 -25.53 30.49
N THR A 483 -10.13 -25.75 29.38
CA THR A 483 -10.65 -27.07 29.02
C THR A 483 -10.49 -27.32 27.52
N GLY A 484 -9.69 -28.34 27.19
CA GLY A 484 -10.12 -29.38 26.26
C GLY A 484 -9.92 -29.16 24.75
N ILE A 485 -8.77 -29.62 24.29
CA ILE A 485 -8.32 -29.94 22.93
C ILE A 485 -9.36 -30.72 22.08
N ASN A 486 -9.49 -30.40 20.79
CA ASN A 486 -9.28 -31.39 19.73
C ASN A 486 -8.80 -30.75 18.42
N VAL A 487 -7.66 -31.25 17.95
CA VAL A 487 -6.96 -30.90 16.72
C VAL A 487 -7.23 -32.05 15.75
N GLU A 488 -7.91 -31.78 14.64
CA GLU A 488 -7.84 -32.64 13.46
C GLU A 488 -6.88 -31.98 12.46
N ARG A 489 -5.75 -32.68 12.28
CA ARG A 489 -4.83 -32.49 11.16
C ARG A 489 -5.49 -33.07 9.92
N ASP A 490 -5.48 -32.32 8.83
CA ASP A 490 -5.38 -32.92 7.50
C ASP A 490 -4.23 -32.28 6.75
N GLU A 491 -3.34 -33.14 6.28
CA GLU A 491 -2.11 -32.87 5.56
C GLU A 491 -2.41 -32.65 4.08
N CYS A 492 -1.81 -31.62 3.45
CA CYS A 492 -1.49 -31.69 2.02
C CYS A 492 -0.29 -30.78 1.64
N VAL A 493 0.87 -31.45 1.58
CA VAL A 493 1.96 -31.36 0.60
C VAL A 493 2.61 -29.98 0.33
N CYS A 494 3.80 -29.82 0.91
CA CYS A 494 4.83 -28.85 0.53
C CYS A 494 5.37 -29.10 -0.90
N CYS A 495 5.34 -28.08 -1.75
CA CYS A 495 6.30 -27.95 -2.84
C CYS A 495 7.62 -27.39 -2.28
N LYS A 496 8.67 -28.22 -2.25
CA LYS A 496 10.06 -27.76 -2.08
C LYS A 496 10.51 -27.07 -3.36
N VAL A 497 10.87 -25.80 -3.28
CA VAL A 497 11.70 -25.14 -4.29
C VAL A 497 13.13 -25.18 -3.79
N ASP A 498 13.97 -25.97 -4.47
CA ASP A 498 15.39 -26.13 -4.20
C ASP A 498 16.13 -25.13 -5.11
N ILE A 499 16.65 -24.03 -4.54
CA ILE A 499 17.47 -23.06 -5.28
C ILE A 499 18.94 -23.41 -5.01
N ARG A 500 19.58 -24.04 -5.99
CA ARG A 500 21.04 -24.17 -6.04
C ARG A 500 21.60 -23.04 -6.91
N TYR A 501 22.47 -22.22 -6.33
CA TYR A 501 23.31 -21.30 -7.08
C TYR A 501 24.53 -22.07 -7.61
N HIS A 502 24.78 -21.95 -8.92
CA HIS A 502 26.05 -22.30 -9.56
C HIS A 502 26.94 -21.07 -9.64
#